data_AF-A0A8J6Z518-F1
#
_entry.id   AF-A0A8J6Z518-F1
#
_cell.length_a   1.000
_cell.length_b   1.000
_cell.length_c   1.000
_cell.angle_alpha   90.00
_cell.angle_beta   90.00
_cell.angle_gamma   90.00
#
_symmetry.space_group_name_H-M   'P 1'
#
loop_
_entity.id
_entity.type
_entity.pdbx_description
1 polymer ?
#
loop_
_entity_poly.entity_id
_entity_poly.type
_entity_poly.pdbx_seq_one_letter_code
_entity_poly.pdbx_strand_id
1 'polypeptide(L)' 'TRRLEDSLPPERLRLRNALQETEERLIGQAMRIAKGNVQKAAVLLGIPRQTLQYKLKKWKGRLDR' A
#
# COMPACT_ATOMS: atom_id res chain seq x y z
N THR A 1 -2.71 -24.82 15.69
CA THR A 1 -2.84 -23.36 15.48
C THR A 1 -3.23 -23.11 14.04
N ARG A 2 -4.50 -22.85 13.76
CA ARG A 2 -4.97 -22.57 12.38
C ARG A 2 -4.33 -21.25 11.94
N ARG A 3 -3.49 -21.28 10.90
CA ARG A 3 -3.00 -20.05 10.29
C ARG A 3 -4.21 -19.34 9.70
N LEU A 4 -4.44 -18.08 10.08
CA LEU A 4 -5.49 -17.23 9.50
C LEU A 4 -5.33 -17.03 7.98
N GLU A 5 -4.22 -17.52 7.43
CA GLU A 5 -3.79 -17.47 6.03
C GLU A 5 -4.55 -18.46 5.15
N ASP A 6 -5.03 -19.57 5.74
CA ASP A 6 -5.67 -20.67 5.00
C ASP A 6 -7.12 -20.37 4.56
N SER A 7 -7.69 -19.22 4.95
CA SER A 7 -9.08 -18.84 4.65
C SER A 7 -9.24 -17.58 3.80
N LEU A 8 -8.19 -17.12 3.12
CA LEU A 8 -8.30 -15.95 2.24
C LEU A 8 -9.18 -16.29 1.02
N PRO A 9 -10.12 -15.41 0.63
CA PRO A 9 -10.94 -15.64 -0.56
C PRO A 9 -10.06 -15.77 -1.82
N PRO A 10 -10.46 -16.58 -2.82
CA PRO A 10 -9.65 -16.86 -4.01
C PRO A 10 -9.17 -15.62 -4.76
N GLU A 11 -9.92 -14.53 -4.69
CA GLU A 11 -9.57 -13.25 -5.31
C GLU A 11 -8.35 -12.60 -4.66
N ARG A 12 -8.17 -12.74 -3.34
CA ARG A 12 -6.99 -12.26 -2.62
C ARG A 12 -5.76 -13.13 -2.84
N LEU A 13 -5.95 -14.41 -3.17
CA LEU A 13 -4.85 -15.31 -3.55
C LEU A 13 -4.24 -14.95 -4.91
N ARG A 14 -4.92 -14.13 -5.73
CA ARG A 14 -4.30 -13.59 -6.95
C ARG A 14 -3.14 -12.69 -6.54
N LEU A 15 -1.94 -13.07 -6.98
CA LEU A 15 -0.69 -12.36 -6.67
C LEU A 15 -0.78 -10.84 -6.89
N ARG A 16 -1.43 -10.42 -7.99
CA ARG A 16 -1.65 -8.99 -8.28
C ARG A 16 -2.43 -8.27 -7.18
N ASN A 17 -3.49 -8.89 -6.67
CA ASN A 17 -4.33 -8.31 -5.62
C ASN A 17 -3.61 -8.30 -4.28
N ALA A 18 -2.93 -9.39 -3.92
CA ALA A 18 -2.14 -9.47 -2.69
C ALA A 18 -1.02 -8.43 -2.63
N LEU A 19 -0.27 -8.26 -3.74
CA LEU A 19 0.78 -7.25 -3.84
C LEU A 19 0.21 -5.83 -3.73
N GLN A 20 -0.92 -5.58 -4.40
CA GLN A 20 -1.57 -4.28 -4.35
C GLN A 20 -2.07 -3.94 -2.94
N GLU A 21 -2.72 -4.87 -2.25
CA GLU A 21 -3.20 -4.65 -0.89
C GLU A 21 -2.04 -4.45 0.10
N THR A 22 -0.96 -5.22 -0.07
CA THR A 22 0.25 -5.06 0.74
C THR A 22 0.87 -3.68 0.49
N GLU A 23 0.94 -3.25 -0.76
CA GLU A 23 1.39 -1.90 -1.12
C GLU A 23 0.49 -0.82 -0.48
N GLU A 24 -0.84 -0.97 -0.59
CA GLU A 24 -1.89 -0.16 0.03
C GLU A 24 -1.67 0.05 1.53
N ARG A 25 -1.50 -1.06 2.23
CA ARG A 25 -1.24 -1.08 3.67
C ARG A 25 0.07 -0.39 4.04
N LEU A 26 1.17 -0.70 3.34
CA LEU A 26 2.49 -0.17 3.67
C LEU A 26 2.59 1.34 3.48
N ILE A 27 2.09 1.87 2.36
CA ILE A 27 2.11 3.33 2.13
C ILE A 27 1.18 4.02 3.13
N GLY A 28 0.00 3.46 3.42
CA GLY A 28 -0.91 4.02 4.42
C GLY A 28 -0.27 4.10 5.81
N GLN A 29 0.48 3.07 6.21
CA GLN A 29 1.26 3.07 7.45
C GLN A 29 2.36 4.14 7.43
N ALA A 30 3.16 4.18 6.36
CA ALA A 30 4.25 5.16 6.22
C ALA A 30 3.73 6.60 6.25
N MET A 31 2.62 6.89 5.58
CA MET A 31 1.98 8.22 5.57
C MET A 31 1.46 8.62 6.95
N ARG A 32 0.88 7.68 7.73
CA ARG A 32 0.48 7.94 9.12
C ARG A 32 1.68 8.25 10.01
N ILE A 33 2.72 7.43 9.95
CA ILE A 33 3.96 7.64 10.74
C ILE A 33 4.61 8.98 10.36
N ALA A 34 4.62 9.30 9.07
CA ALA A 34 5.16 10.56 8.55
C ALA A 34 4.24 11.77 8.76
N LYS A 35 3.05 11.61 9.37
CA LYS A 35 2.04 12.67 9.56
C LYS A 35 1.73 13.43 8.27
N GLY A 36 1.56 12.70 7.17
CA GLY A 36 1.28 13.26 5.84
C GLY A 36 2.50 13.77 5.06
N ASN A 37 3.71 13.74 5.63
CA ASN A 37 4.91 14.18 4.93
C ASN A 37 5.38 13.12 3.92
N VAL A 38 5.15 13.38 2.64
CA VAL A 38 5.49 12.48 1.53
C VAL A 38 6.99 12.18 1.45
N GLN A 39 7.88 13.14 1.75
CA GLN A 39 9.32 12.88 1.76
C GLN A 39 9.69 11.85 2.83
N LYS A 40 9.21 12.07 4.05
CA LYS A 40 9.48 11.17 5.18
C LYS A 40 8.88 9.78 4.94
N ALA A 41 7.65 9.70 4.42
CA ALA A 41 7.03 8.43 4.06
C ALA A 41 7.81 7.67 2.97
N ALA A 42 8.31 8.36 1.95
CA ALA A 42 9.12 7.75 0.89
C ALA A 42 10.43 7.17 1.44
N VAL A 43 11.09 7.89 2.36
CA VAL A 43 12.28 7.41 3.07
C VAL A 43 11.95 6.16 3.91
N LEU A 44 10.84 6.16 4.65
CA LEU A 44 10.40 5.00 5.45
C LEU A 44 10.13 3.75 4.58
N LEU A 45 9.63 3.96 3.36
CA LEU A 45 9.34 2.90 2.41
C LEU A 45 10.57 2.45 1.60
N GLY A 46 11.69 3.18 1.69
CA GLY A 46 12.88 2.91 0.89
C GLY A 46 12.69 3.14 -0.61
N ILE A 47 11.80 4.06 -1.01
CA ILE A 47 11.53 4.37 -2.42
C ILE A 47 11.72 5.86 -2.72
N PRO A 48 11.96 6.25 -3.99
CA PRO A 48 12.03 7.66 -4.36
C PRO A 48 10.71 8.41 -4.08
N ARG A 49 10.81 9.67 -3.66
CA ARG A 49 9.64 10.54 -3.40
C ARG A 49 8.69 10.62 -4.61
N GLN A 50 9.24 10.76 -5.81
CA GLN A 50 8.43 10.82 -7.04
C GLN A 50 7.66 9.52 -7.29
N THR A 51 8.29 8.37 -7.00
CA THR A 51 7.64 7.05 -7.07
C THR A 51 6.46 6.98 -6.10
N LEU A 52 6.63 7.43 -4.85
CA LEU A 52 5.53 7.49 -3.89
C LEU A 52 4.41 8.45 -4.34
N GLN A 53 4.75 9.63 -4.86
CA GLN A 53 3.77 10.59 -5.37
C GLN A 53 2.94 10.01 -6.51
N TYR A 54 3.56 9.29 -7.45
CA TYR A 54 2.85 8.60 -8.52
C TYR A 54 1.85 7.57 -7.98
N LYS A 55 2.27 6.73 -7.02
CA LYS A 55 1.41 5.73 -6.38
C LYS A 55 0.21 6.37 -5.67
N LEU A 56 0.43 7.45 -4.92
CA LEU A 56 -0.64 8.20 -4.24
C LEU A 56 -1.65 8.80 -5.23
N LYS A 57 -1.19 9.38 -6.35
CA LYS A 57 -2.08 9.90 -7.40
C LYS A 57 -2.95 8.80 -8.00
N LYS A 58 -2.33 7.65 -8.31
CA LYS A 58 -3.03 6.48 -8.86
C LYS A 58 -4.09 5.96 -7.89
N TRP A 59 -3.85 6.01 -6.58
CA TRP A 59 -4.83 5.60 -5.58
C TRP A 59 -5.98 6.59 -5.42
N LYS A 60 -5.68 7.90 -5.38
CA LYS A 60 -6.74 8.91 -5.30
C LYS A 60 -7.73 8.76 -6.46
N GLY A 61 -7.21 8.63 -7.69
CA GLY A 61 -8.05 8.37 -8.88
C GLY A 61 -8.72 6.99 -8.95
N ARG A 62 -8.57 6.15 -7.92
CA ARG A 62 -9.33 4.90 -7.74
C ARG A 62 -10.36 5.00 -6.62
N LEU A 63 -10.18 5.89 -5.65
CA LEU A 63 -11.18 6.17 -4.62
C LEU A 63 -12.34 7.00 -5.20
N ASP A 64 -12.05 7.81 -6.22
CA ASP A 64 -13.03 8.66 -6.91
C ASP A 64 -13.80 7.93 -8.04
N ARG A 65 -13.79 6.58 -8.06
CA ARG A 65 -14.52 5.73 -9.04
C ARG A 65 -15.46 4.74 -8.34
#